data_AF-A0A7Y2VAV2-F1
#
_entry.id   AF-A0A7Y2VAV2-F1
#
_cell.length_a   1.000
_cell.length_b   1.000
_cell.length_c   1.000
_cell.angle_alpha   90.00
_cell.angle_beta   90.00
_cell.angle_gamma   90.00
#
_symmetry.space_group_name_H-M   'P 1'
#
loop_
_entity.id
_entity.type
_entity.pdbx_description
1 polymer ?
#
loop_
_entity_poly.entity_id
_entity_poly.type
_entity_poly.pdbx_seq_one_letter_code
_entity_poly.pdbx_strand_id
1 'polypeptide(L)' 'GKDHTLHAQVDGLVKFTRKRNNKSYVSIVPNQA' A
#
# COMPACT_ATOMS: atom_id res chain seq x y z
N GLY A 1 -10.57 -5.16 -8.08
CA GLY A 1 -10.81 -4.14 -9.12
C GLY A 1 -10.73 -4.82 -10.45
N LYS A 2 -11.60 -4.43 -11.39
CA LYS A 2 -11.58 -4.90 -12.79
C LYS A 2 -10.17 -4.78 -13.42
N ASP A 3 -9.41 -3.76 -12.99
CA ASP A 3 -8.12 -3.39 -13.58
C ASP A 3 -6.92 -3.55 -12.64
N HIS A 4 -7.06 -4.31 -11.54
CA HIS A 4 -5.97 -4.62 -10.58
C HIS A 4 -5.20 -3.40 -10.01
N THR A 5 -5.74 -2.19 -10.13
CA THR A 5 -5.15 -0.97 -9.56
C THR A 5 -5.33 -0.94 -8.04
N LEU A 6 -4.27 -0.56 -7.33
CA LEU A 6 -4.29 -0.34 -5.88
C LEU A 6 -4.69 1.11 -5.60
N HIS A 7 -5.74 1.31 -4.81
CA HIS A 7 -6.17 2.62 -4.34
C HIS A 7 -5.97 2.74 -2.83
N ALA A 8 -5.49 3.90 -2.38
CA ALA A 8 -5.40 4.22 -0.96
C ALA A 8 -6.80 4.49 -0.40
N GLN A 9 -7.05 4.05 0.84
CA GLN A 9 -8.30 4.35 1.54
C GLN A 9 -8.22 5.67 2.33
N VAL A 10 -7.01 6.11 2.67
CA VAL A 10 -6.74 7.29 3.50
C VAL A 10 -5.48 8.00 2.98
N ASP A 11 -5.37 9.29 3.31
CA ASP A 11 -4.16 10.05 3.07
C ASP A 11 -3.05 9.66 4.05
N GLY A 12 -1.82 9.62 3.56
CA GLY A 12 -0.68 9.24 4.36
C GLY A 12 0.56 8.94 3.52
N LEU A 13 1.58 8.40 4.18
CA LEU A 13 2.84 8.05 3.56
C LEU A 13 2.80 6.64 2.95
N VAL A 14 3.34 6.51 1.74
CA VAL A 14 3.41 5.22 1.03
C VAL A 14 4.60 4.41 1.52
N LYS A 15 4.34 3.20 2.02
CA LYS A 15 5.36 2.23 2.42
C LYS A 15 5.37 1.04 1.46
N PHE A 16 6.50 0.84 0.81
CA PHE A 16 6.78 -0.34 -0.01
C PHE A 16 7.43 -1.41 0.86
N THR A 17 6.93 -2.65 0.80
CA THR A 17 7.50 -3.77 1.57
C THR A 17 7.54 -5.02 0.71
N ARG A 18 8.70 -5.69 0.65
CA ARG A 18 8.84 -7.02 0.07
C ARG A 18 8.65 -8.06 1.17
N LYS A 19 7.80 -9.05 0.94
CA LYS A 19 7.55 -10.18 1.85
C LYS A 19 7.96 -11.50 1.18
N ARG A 20 7.78 -12.60 1.92
CA ARG A 20 8.10 -13.97 1.48
C ARG A 20 7.54 -14.26 0.07
N ASN A 21 8.27 -15.08 -0.68
CA ASN A 21 7.96 -15.46 -2.07
C ASN A 21 8.01 -14.27 -3.06
N ASN A 22 8.92 -13.32 -2.83
CA ASN A 22 9.11 -12.14 -3.69
C ASN A 22 7.84 -11.32 -3.93
N LYS A 23 6.88 -11.38 -3.00
CA LYS A 23 5.64 -10.62 -3.10
C LYS A 23 5.86 -9.20 -2.61
N SER A 24 5.54 -8.23 -3.47
CA SER A 24 5.56 -6.81 -3.13
C SER A 24 4.21 -6.39 -2.59
N TYR A 25 4.23 -5.71 -1.45
CA TYR A 25 3.06 -5.13 -0.79
C TYR A 25 3.23 -3.62 -0.69
N VAL A 26 2.13 -2.90 -0.91
CA VAL A 26 2.06 -1.45 -0.73
C VAL A 26 1.09 -1.18 0.41
N SER A 27 1.51 -0.37 1.38
CA SER A 27 0.71 0.00 2.54
C SER A 27 0.79 1.50 2.76
N ILE A 28 -0.29 2.12 3.21
CA ILE A 28 -0.30 3.53 3.59
C ILE A 28 -0.16 3.61 5.10
N VAL A 29 0.78 4.42 5.58
CA VAL A 29 0.90 4.81 6.98
C VAL A 29 0.11 6.11 7.15
N PRO A 30 -1.04 6.09 7.85
CA PRO A 30 -1.83 7.30 8.07
C PRO A 30 -0.99 8.30 8.86
N ASN A 31 -0.99 9.56 8.43
CA ASN A 31 -0.47 10.63 9.29
C ASN A 31 -1.53 10.90 10.36
N GLN A 32 -1.22 10.62 11.63
CA GLN A 32 -2.08 11.05 12.72
C GLN A 32 -2.00 12.59 12.77
N ALA A 33 -3.14 13.24 12.50
CA ALA A 33 -3.34 14.67 12.70
C ALA A 33 -3.50 14.98 14.19
#